data_AF-A0AAD6UCV8-F1
#
_entry.id   AF-A0AAD6UCV8-F1
#
_cell.length_a   1.000
_cell.length_b   1.000
_cell.length_c   1.000
_cell.angle_alpha   90.00
_cell.angle_beta   90.00
_cell.angle_gamma   90.00
#
_symmetry.space_group_name_H-M   'P 1'
#
loop_
_entity.id
_entity.type
_entity.pdbx_description
1 polymer ?
#
loop_
_entity_poly.entity_id
_entity_poly.type
_entity_poly.pdbx_seq_one_letter_code
_entity_poly.pdbx_strand_id
1 'polypeptide(L)'
;MSMIDIGSRCSYTQCNAIDFLPIFCKCERYFCRAHSMGDAHGCTANSGNNINIFLESSSRVGPSLQRCAAAKCTKPSLEAFIASDAEGRTPATCLHCQASFCAEHRHPKAHSCQTKLPPEPRNEAARALLAKNFPATPKAKPTVAPRPPKIPTDPAKLAHYRKLELVKMRHRAVPVDPKDKLSVLPPEDRLHFKVACEDKTEKVFWVRKVSSSLSLCSHLILRKALGTGRVLDLLVTQLGLGSDTSVCGSMLSLGPI
;
A
#
# COMPACT_ATOMS: atom_id res chain seq x y z
N MET A 1 34.94 23.39 -3.62
CA MET A 1 33.49 23.18 -3.43
C MET A 1 33.12 23.69 -2.05
N SER A 2 32.30 24.75 -1.96
CA SER A 2 31.78 25.23 -0.68
C SER A 2 30.69 24.26 -0.20
N MET A 3 30.91 23.67 0.98
CA MET A 3 29.93 22.85 1.68
C MET A 3 28.79 23.80 2.09
N ILE A 4 27.55 23.49 1.71
CA ILE A 4 26.38 24.29 2.10
C ILE A 4 26.24 24.13 3.61
N ASP A 5 26.31 25.23 4.36
CA ASP A 5 26.10 25.23 5.82
C ASP A 5 24.61 25.01 6.10
N ILE A 6 24.19 23.74 6.14
CA ILE A 6 22.80 23.37 6.43
C ILE A 6 22.61 23.28 7.95
N GLY A 7 21.74 24.13 8.48
CA GLY A 7 21.38 24.18 9.91
C GLY A 7 22.06 25.30 10.69
N SER A 8 21.59 25.56 11.92
CA SER A 8 22.16 26.58 12.81
C SER A 8 22.86 25.93 14.01
N ARG A 9 23.97 26.51 14.45
CA ARG A 9 24.63 26.11 15.70
C ARG A 9 23.87 26.62 16.91
N CYS A 10 23.82 25.82 17.97
CA CYS A 10 23.33 26.26 19.26
C CYS A 10 24.23 27.39 19.83
N SER A 11 23.61 28.44 20.33
CA SER A 11 24.31 29.61 20.92
C SER A 11 24.72 29.39 22.39
N TYR A 12 24.44 28.21 22.96
CA TYR A 12 24.86 27.87 24.30
C TYR A 12 26.33 27.48 24.31
N THR A 13 27.14 28.07 25.19
CA THR A 13 28.60 28.00 25.15
C THR A 13 29.18 26.59 25.28
N GLN A 14 28.46 25.68 25.94
CA GLN A 14 28.88 24.29 26.10
C GLN A 14 28.26 23.35 25.05
N CYS A 15 27.39 23.86 24.17
CA CYS A 15 26.73 23.08 23.14
C CYS A 15 27.15 23.52 21.75
N ASN A 16 27.76 22.61 21.01
CA ASN A 16 28.19 22.86 19.64
C ASN A 16 27.34 22.11 18.59
N ALA A 17 26.12 21.72 18.98
CA ALA A 17 25.22 20.98 18.11
C ALA A 17 24.69 21.88 16.98
N ILE A 18 24.67 21.34 15.76
CA ILE A 18 24.01 21.94 14.60
C ILE A 18 22.60 21.34 14.52
N ASP A 19 21.58 22.19 14.64
CA ASP A 19 20.18 21.79 14.51
C ASP A 19 19.65 22.22 13.14
N PHE A 20 18.96 21.31 12.48
CA PHE A 20 18.31 21.56 11.19
C PHE A 20 16.99 22.31 11.34
N LEU A 21 16.44 22.37 12.56
CA LEU A 21 15.30 23.19 12.94
C LEU A 21 15.74 24.20 14.02
N PRO A 22 16.37 25.32 13.62
CA PRO A 22 16.81 26.38 14.53
C PRO A 22 15.64 26.89 15.38
N ILE A 23 15.74 26.78 16.71
CA ILE A 23 14.73 27.34 17.61
C ILE A 23 15.19 28.73 18.02
N PHE A 24 14.42 29.75 17.64
CA PHE A 24 14.71 31.15 17.97
C PHE A 24 14.11 31.53 19.32
N CYS A 25 14.96 31.90 20.28
CA CYS A 25 14.51 32.37 21.59
C CYS A 25 14.25 33.89 21.58
N LYS A 26 13.49 34.37 22.58
CA LYS A 26 13.26 35.82 22.81
C LYS A 26 14.53 36.61 23.12
N CYS A 27 15.62 35.95 23.50
CA CYS A 27 16.95 36.57 23.64
C CYS A 27 17.69 36.67 22.28
N GLU A 28 16.98 36.52 21.17
CA GLU A 28 17.46 36.70 19.79
C GLU A 28 18.61 35.77 19.36
N ARG A 29 18.63 34.55 19.93
CA ARG A 29 19.65 33.53 19.66
C ARG A 29 19.03 32.20 19.27
N TYR A 30 19.77 31.42 18.49
CA TYR A 30 19.36 30.09 18.04
C TYR A 30 19.84 28.99 18.97
N PHE A 31 18.97 28.04 19.29
CA PHE A 31 19.27 26.91 20.15
C PHE A 31 18.80 25.60 19.51
N CYS A 32 19.49 24.51 19.84
CA CYS A 32 19.05 23.17 19.48
C CYS A 32 17.88 22.72 20.37
N ARG A 33 17.24 21.61 20.02
CA ARG A 33 16.14 21.01 20.81
C ARG A 33 16.43 20.90 22.32
N ALA A 34 17.65 20.52 22.71
CA ALA A 34 18.04 20.33 24.11
C ALA A 34 18.14 21.65 24.91
N HIS A 35 18.48 22.76 24.24
CA HIS A 35 18.66 24.07 24.87
C HIS A 35 17.55 25.06 24.50
N SER A 36 16.41 24.56 24.03
CA SER A 36 15.25 25.35 23.60
C SER A 36 14.53 26.07 24.74
N MET A 37 14.63 25.54 25.96
CA MET A 37 14.03 26.13 27.16
C MET A 37 14.89 27.25 27.73
N GLY A 38 14.25 28.29 28.29
CA GLY A 38 14.94 29.46 28.84
C GLY A 38 15.99 29.12 29.91
N ASP A 39 15.66 28.18 30.81
CA ASP A 39 16.57 27.76 31.88
C ASP A 39 17.76 26.95 31.35
N ALA A 40 17.55 26.18 30.27
CA ALA A 40 18.57 25.31 29.71
C ALA A 40 19.72 26.08 29.04
N HIS A 41 19.51 27.32 28.60
CA HIS A 41 20.57 28.15 28.02
C HIS A 41 20.87 29.43 28.81
N GLY A 42 20.33 29.56 30.03
CA GLY A 42 20.52 30.75 30.86
C GLY A 42 19.97 32.03 30.20
N CYS A 43 18.72 32.00 29.77
CA CYS A 43 18.08 33.07 29.01
C CYS A 43 18.08 34.40 29.77
N THR A 44 18.74 35.41 29.22
CA THR A 44 18.78 36.77 29.79
C THR A 44 17.45 37.51 29.66
N ALA A 45 16.59 37.09 28.73
CA ALA A 45 15.25 37.65 28.53
C ALA A 45 14.21 37.12 29.54
N ASN A 46 14.56 36.14 30.39
CA ASN A 46 13.63 35.49 31.32
C ASN A 46 13.72 35.99 32.77
N SER A 47 14.59 36.97 33.07
CA SER A 47 14.84 37.46 34.43
C SER A 47 13.76 38.37 35.03
N GLY A 48 12.49 38.21 34.66
CA GLY A 48 11.46 39.18 35.02
C GLY A 48 10.02 38.70 35.21
N ASN A 49 9.73 37.40 35.33
CA ASN A 49 8.36 36.98 35.67
C ASN A 49 8.32 35.65 36.44
N ASN A 50 8.72 35.71 37.71
CA ASN A 50 8.26 34.75 38.71
C ASN A 50 7.01 35.33 39.38
N ILE A 51 5.85 35.15 38.75
CA ILE A 51 4.56 35.38 39.42
C ILE A 51 3.82 34.06 39.40
N ASN A 52 3.69 33.47 40.59
CA ASN A 52 2.66 32.48 40.91
C ASN A 52 1.29 33.06 40.50
N ILE A 53 0.72 32.57 39.40
CA ILE A 53 -0.73 32.67 39.17
C ILE A 53 -1.27 31.25 39.12
N PHE A 54 -1.57 30.76 40.32
CA PHE A 54 -2.67 29.86 40.54
C PHE A 54 -3.95 30.70 40.32
N LEU A 55 -4.82 30.24 39.41
CA LEU A 55 -6.14 30.81 39.08
C LEU A 55 -6.17 31.99 38.10
N GLU A 56 -6.19 31.68 36.80
CA GLU A 56 -7.30 32.01 35.89
C GLU A 56 -6.99 31.43 34.49
N SER A 57 -7.57 30.26 34.22
CA SER A 57 -7.43 29.52 32.96
C SER A 57 -8.35 30.03 31.83
N SER A 58 -8.68 31.32 31.82
CA SER A 58 -9.51 31.94 30.80
C SER A 58 -8.88 33.27 30.39
N SER A 59 -8.70 33.48 29.08
CA SER A 59 -8.24 34.75 28.47
C SER A 59 -6.75 34.87 28.15
N ARG A 60 -6.16 33.88 27.48
CA ARG A 60 -5.41 34.22 26.26
C ARG A 60 -6.43 34.26 25.13
N VAL A 61 -6.92 35.44 24.77
CA VAL A 61 -7.78 35.65 23.60
C VAL A 61 -6.90 35.55 22.34
N GLY A 62 -6.38 34.37 22.07
CA GLY A 62 -6.18 33.94 20.70
C GLY A 62 -7.53 33.48 20.16
N PRO A 63 -7.81 33.61 18.85
CA PRO A 63 -9.05 33.10 18.28
C PRO A 63 -9.18 31.63 18.67
N SER A 64 -10.32 31.25 19.27
CA SER A 64 -10.55 29.88 19.71
C SER A 64 -10.39 28.96 18.50
N LEU A 65 -9.34 28.15 18.51
CA LEU A 65 -9.07 27.17 17.45
C LEU A 65 -10.31 26.30 17.28
N GLN A 66 -10.79 26.19 16.04
CA GLN A 66 -11.94 25.33 15.72
C GLN A 66 -11.63 23.90 16.17
N ARG A 67 -12.50 23.31 17.00
CA ARG A 67 -12.31 21.94 17.50
C ARG A 67 -12.92 20.93 16.53
N CYS A 68 -12.44 19.69 16.62
CA CYS A 68 -13.04 18.58 15.90
C CYS A 68 -14.51 18.38 16.31
N ALA A 69 -15.42 18.27 15.35
CA ALA A 69 -16.85 18.07 15.59
C ALA A 69 -17.25 16.66 16.06
N ALA A 70 -16.29 15.75 16.29
CA ALA A 70 -16.57 14.41 16.78
C ALA A 70 -16.80 14.43 18.30
N ALA A 71 -17.86 13.78 18.78
CA ALA A 71 -18.37 13.89 20.16
C ALA A 71 -17.34 13.62 21.29
N LYS A 72 -16.28 12.85 21.02
CA LYS A 72 -15.24 12.47 22.00
C LYS A 72 -13.85 13.01 21.65
N CYS A 73 -13.74 14.00 20.77
CA CYS A 73 -12.45 14.50 20.31
C CYS A 73 -12.20 15.95 20.76
N THR A 74 -11.08 16.19 21.42
CA THR A 74 -10.65 17.54 21.85
C THR A 74 -9.59 18.16 20.94
N LYS A 75 -9.14 17.43 19.91
CA LYS A 75 -8.12 17.87 18.96
C LYS A 75 -8.63 19.05 18.11
N PRO A 76 -7.75 19.97 17.70
CA PRO A 76 -8.11 21.00 16.72
C PRO A 76 -8.55 20.35 15.41
N SER A 77 -9.51 20.97 14.73
CA SER A 77 -9.89 20.57 13.38
C SER A 77 -8.81 20.97 12.37
N LEU A 78 -8.85 20.37 11.18
CA LEU A 78 -7.95 20.77 10.09
C LEU A 78 -8.14 22.23 9.66
N GLU A 79 -9.30 22.81 9.96
CA GLU A 79 -9.62 24.21 9.67
C GLU A 79 -9.17 25.18 10.77
N ALA A 80 -8.67 24.67 11.90
CA ALA A 80 -8.32 25.50 13.05
C ALA A 80 -7.14 26.45 12.81
N PHE A 81 -6.22 26.10 11.90
CA PHE A 81 -4.96 26.82 11.69
C PHE A 81 -4.95 27.63 10.39
N ILE A 82 -6.10 27.81 9.74
CA ILE A 82 -6.21 28.54 8.49
C ILE A 82 -6.68 29.95 8.79
N ALA A 83 -5.88 30.95 8.41
CA ALA A 83 -6.34 32.35 8.41
C ALA A 83 -7.45 32.51 7.35
N SER A 84 -8.43 33.39 7.61
CA SER A 84 -9.64 33.58 6.81
C SER A 84 -9.42 33.89 5.33
N ASP A 85 -8.21 34.25 4.91
CA ASP A 85 -7.93 34.88 3.62
C ASP A 85 -7.35 33.90 2.57
N ALA A 86 -7.65 32.60 2.69
CA ALA A 86 -7.17 31.58 1.75
C ALA A 86 -8.07 31.49 0.50
N GLU A 87 -8.06 32.53 -0.34
CA GLU A 87 -8.78 32.56 -1.61
C GLU A 87 -8.32 31.42 -2.54
N GLY A 88 -9.27 30.60 -3.03
CA GLY A 88 -9.00 29.44 -3.88
C GLY A 88 -8.75 28.11 -3.14
N ARG A 89 -8.82 28.09 -1.81
CA ARG A 89 -8.70 26.85 -1.02
C ARG A 89 -10.02 26.10 -0.95
N THR A 90 -9.96 24.78 -1.14
CA THR A 90 -11.07 23.89 -0.78
C THR A 90 -11.05 23.62 0.73
N PRO A 91 -12.15 23.89 1.46
CA PRO A 91 -12.20 23.67 2.90
C PRO A 91 -12.09 22.17 3.20
N ALA A 92 -11.33 21.80 4.23
CA ALA A 92 -11.17 20.40 4.67
C ALA A 92 -12.35 19.93 5.54
N THR A 93 -13.57 20.21 5.09
CA THR A 93 -14.81 19.75 5.71
C THR A 93 -15.27 18.43 5.09
N CYS A 94 -16.14 17.69 5.80
CA CYS A 94 -16.71 16.48 5.25
C CYS A 94 -17.72 16.79 4.13
N LEU A 95 -17.63 16.12 2.98
CA LEU A 95 -18.55 16.33 1.86
C LEU A 95 -20.02 15.92 2.16
N HIS A 96 -20.25 15.10 3.19
CA HIS A 96 -21.58 14.57 3.52
C HIS A 96 -22.30 15.34 4.63
N CYS A 97 -21.57 15.80 5.64
CA CYS A 97 -22.13 16.51 6.79
C CYS A 97 -21.58 17.93 6.97
N GLN A 98 -20.61 18.35 6.15
CA GLN A 98 -19.99 19.69 6.11
C GLN A 98 -19.33 20.15 7.42
N ALA A 99 -19.19 19.25 8.41
CA ALA A 99 -18.48 19.53 9.66
C ALA A 99 -16.96 19.41 9.51
N SER A 100 -16.21 20.11 10.37
CA SER A 100 -14.75 20.11 10.42
C SER A 100 -14.23 19.06 11.42
N PHE A 101 -13.25 18.27 11.00
CA PHE A 101 -12.70 17.17 11.79
C PHE A 101 -11.17 17.24 11.85
N CYS A 102 -10.57 16.61 12.84
CA CYS A 102 -9.11 16.42 12.89
C CYS A 102 -8.67 15.34 11.88
N ALA A 103 -7.36 15.19 11.67
CA ALA A 103 -6.81 14.22 10.71
C ALA A 103 -7.32 12.78 10.92
N GLU A 104 -7.47 12.34 12.18
CA GLU A 104 -7.99 11.02 12.53
C GLU A 104 -9.48 10.83 12.23
N HIS A 105 -10.27 11.90 12.34
CA HIS A 105 -11.73 11.86 12.18
C HIS A 105 -12.18 12.40 10.81
N ARG A 106 -11.28 12.64 9.86
CA ARG A 106 -11.62 13.17 8.53
C ARG A 106 -12.52 12.24 7.72
N HIS A 107 -12.37 10.92 7.88
CA HIS A 107 -13.11 9.93 7.12
C HIS A 107 -14.54 9.71 7.67
N PRO A 108 -15.55 9.45 6.80
CA PRO A 108 -16.94 9.25 7.24
C PRO A 108 -17.13 8.14 8.29
N LYS A 109 -16.34 7.07 8.20
CA LYS A 109 -16.36 5.95 9.15
C LYS A 109 -15.83 6.33 10.54
N ALA A 110 -14.96 7.34 10.62
CA ALA A 110 -14.28 7.71 11.85
C ALA A 110 -15.09 8.69 12.71
N HIS A 111 -16.02 9.45 12.12
CA HIS A 111 -16.84 10.44 12.84
C HIS A 111 -18.34 10.13 12.85
N SER A 112 -18.73 8.89 12.61
CA SER A 112 -20.15 8.47 12.52
C SER A 112 -20.97 9.45 11.67
N CYS A 113 -20.53 9.66 10.43
CA CYS A 113 -21.07 10.69 9.54
C CYS A 113 -22.58 10.54 9.35
N GLN A 114 -23.34 11.58 9.73
CA GLN A 114 -24.74 11.72 9.36
C GLN A 114 -24.79 12.24 7.93
N THR A 115 -24.85 11.33 6.97
CA THR A 115 -25.02 11.67 5.55
C THR A 115 -26.35 12.41 5.39
N LYS A 116 -26.30 13.74 5.26
CA LYS A 116 -27.50 14.55 5.02
C LYS A 116 -27.92 14.57 3.55
N LEU A 117 -27.13 13.98 2.64
CA LEU A 117 -27.48 13.91 1.24
C LEU A 117 -28.09 12.53 0.92
N PRO A 118 -29.37 12.45 0.49
CA PRO A 118 -29.88 11.22 -0.08
C PRO A 118 -28.96 10.79 -1.24
N PRO A 119 -28.81 9.49 -1.50
CA PRO A 119 -28.08 9.03 -2.67
C PRO A 119 -28.85 9.51 -3.91
N GLU A 120 -28.51 10.69 -4.41
CA GLU A 120 -28.95 11.15 -5.73
C GLU A 120 -28.66 10.01 -6.71
N PRO A 121 -29.63 9.62 -7.56
CA PRO A 121 -29.43 8.57 -8.54
C PRO A 121 -28.59 9.13 -9.70
N ARG A 122 -27.34 9.52 -9.41
CA ARG A 122 -26.34 10.05 -10.34
C ARG A 122 -26.08 9.14 -11.54
N ASN A 123 -26.59 7.92 -11.48
CA ASN A 123 -26.37 6.86 -12.45
C ASN A 123 -27.67 6.36 -13.11
N GLU A 124 -28.82 7.01 -12.93
CA GLU A 124 -30.07 6.60 -13.59
C GLU A 124 -29.99 6.76 -15.11
N ALA A 125 -29.48 7.88 -15.60
CA ALA A 125 -29.26 8.09 -17.04
C ALA A 125 -28.29 7.04 -17.61
N ALA A 126 -27.21 6.71 -16.90
CA ALA A 126 -26.27 5.66 -17.30
C ALA A 126 -26.93 4.26 -17.30
N ARG A 127 -27.75 3.95 -16.28
CA ARG A 127 -28.51 2.69 -16.21
C ARG A 127 -29.55 2.58 -17.33
N ALA A 128 -30.21 3.68 -17.67
CA ALA A 128 -31.15 3.73 -18.79
C ALA A 128 -30.45 3.49 -20.13
N LEU A 129 -29.26 4.06 -20.34
CA LEU A 129 -28.45 3.79 -21.53
C LEU A 129 -27.97 2.33 -21.59
N LEU A 130 -27.54 1.77 -20.45
CA LEU A 130 -27.15 0.36 -20.37
C LEU A 130 -28.34 -0.56 -20.66
N ALA A 131 -29.53 -0.27 -20.15
CA ALA A 131 -30.74 -1.07 -20.41
C ALA A 131 -31.19 -0.99 -21.88
N LYS A 132 -31.06 0.19 -22.52
CA LYS A 132 -31.38 0.40 -23.94
C LYS A 132 -30.41 -0.32 -24.87
N ASN A 133 -29.11 -0.25 -24.57
CA ASN A 133 -28.06 -0.80 -25.44
C ASN A 133 -27.76 -2.29 -25.16
N PHE A 134 -28.07 -2.77 -23.96
CA PHE A 134 -27.86 -4.14 -23.52
C PHE A 134 -29.13 -4.67 -22.85
N PRO A 135 -30.17 -5.04 -23.62
CA PRO A 135 -31.34 -5.69 -23.04
C PRO A 135 -30.88 -6.95 -22.32
N ALA A 136 -31.20 -7.04 -21.03
CA ALA A 136 -30.88 -8.20 -20.21
C ALA A 136 -31.64 -9.41 -20.77
N THR A 137 -30.99 -10.17 -21.62
CA THR A 137 -31.38 -11.57 -21.82
C THR A 137 -31.27 -12.23 -20.44
N PRO A 138 -32.33 -12.86 -19.91
CA PRO A 138 -32.23 -13.56 -18.64
C PRO A 138 -31.19 -14.67 -18.83
N LYS A 139 -29.97 -14.43 -18.36
CA LYS A 139 -29.02 -15.49 -18.08
C LYS A 139 -29.63 -16.31 -16.95
N ALA A 140 -30.41 -17.32 -17.33
CA ALA A 140 -30.49 -18.54 -16.55
C ALA A 140 -29.06 -18.89 -16.14
N LYS A 141 -28.83 -19.10 -14.84
CA LYS A 141 -27.56 -19.66 -14.37
C LYS A 141 -27.32 -20.91 -15.22
N PRO A 142 -26.25 -21.00 -16.03
CA PRO A 142 -25.97 -22.26 -16.68
C PRO A 142 -25.55 -23.22 -15.57
N THR A 143 -26.45 -24.15 -15.24
CA THR A 143 -26.15 -25.41 -14.54
C THR A 143 -25.33 -26.36 -15.43
N VAL A 144 -24.93 -25.92 -16.62
CA VAL A 144 -24.09 -26.70 -17.54
C VAL A 144 -22.64 -26.40 -17.21
N ALA A 145 -21.90 -27.46 -16.90
CA ALA A 145 -20.44 -27.45 -16.78
C ALA A 145 -19.82 -26.66 -17.95
N PRO A 146 -18.74 -25.88 -17.74
CA PRO A 146 -18.16 -25.06 -18.79
C PRO A 146 -17.80 -25.92 -20.01
N ARG A 147 -18.43 -25.66 -21.17
CA ARG A 147 -17.97 -26.27 -22.41
C ARG A 147 -16.55 -25.78 -22.70
N PRO A 148 -15.62 -26.65 -23.13
CA PRO A 148 -14.29 -26.22 -23.50
C PRO A 148 -14.40 -25.16 -24.62
N PRO A 149 -13.65 -24.04 -24.52
CA PRO A 149 -13.68 -23.00 -25.53
C PRO A 149 -13.25 -23.57 -26.88
N LYS A 150 -14.07 -23.37 -27.92
CA LYS A 150 -13.71 -23.76 -29.29
C LYS A 150 -12.48 -22.96 -29.73
N ILE A 151 -11.39 -23.65 -30.05
CA ILE A 151 -10.15 -23.04 -30.54
C ILE A 151 -10.46 -22.38 -31.90
N PRO A 152 -10.20 -21.07 -32.08
CA PRO A 152 -10.44 -20.40 -33.36
C PRO A 152 -9.54 -20.94 -34.48
N THR A 153 -10.11 -21.20 -35.67
CA THR A 153 -9.41 -21.75 -36.83
C THR A 153 -8.55 -20.74 -37.60
N ASP A 154 -8.91 -19.45 -37.56
CA ASP A 154 -8.19 -18.35 -38.24
C ASP A 154 -6.80 -18.12 -37.61
N PRO A 155 -5.70 -18.07 -38.39
CA PRO A 155 -4.33 -17.96 -37.88
C PRO A 155 -4.08 -16.70 -37.03
N ALA A 156 -4.65 -15.55 -37.38
CA ALA A 156 -4.45 -14.31 -36.61
C ALA A 156 -5.20 -14.37 -35.27
N LYS A 157 -6.42 -14.90 -35.31
CA LYS A 157 -7.26 -15.08 -34.12
C LYS A 157 -6.71 -16.17 -33.21
N LEU A 158 -6.09 -17.20 -33.77
CA LEU A 158 -5.42 -18.29 -33.06
C LEU A 158 -4.17 -17.78 -32.33
N ALA A 159 -3.34 -16.96 -32.99
CA ALA A 159 -2.19 -16.32 -32.34
C ALA A 159 -2.62 -15.45 -31.15
N HIS A 160 -3.69 -14.67 -31.30
CA HIS A 160 -4.26 -13.91 -30.19
C HIS A 160 -4.83 -14.80 -29.08
N TYR A 161 -5.50 -15.90 -29.44
CA TYR A 161 -6.01 -16.87 -28.48
C TYR A 161 -4.89 -17.51 -27.65
N ARG A 162 -3.79 -17.93 -28.30
CA ARG A 162 -2.58 -18.44 -27.63
C ARG A 162 -1.98 -17.42 -26.67
N LYS A 163 -1.93 -16.13 -27.04
CA LYS A 163 -1.47 -15.05 -26.14
C LYS A 163 -2.37 -14.93 -24.91
N LEU A 164 -3.69 -14.92 -25.09
CA LEU A 164 -4.64 -14.85 -23.98
C LEU A 164 -4.55 -16.08 -23.07
N GLU A 165 -4.29 -17.25 -23.64
CA GLU A 165 -4.08 -18.49 -22.88
C GLU A 165 -2.83 -18.39 -21.99
N LEU A 166 -1.71 -17.88 -22.52
CA LEU A 166 -0.50 -17.61 -21.73
C LEU A 166 -0.74 -16.61 -20.60
N VAL A 167 -1.48 -15.52 -20.87
CA VAL A 167 -1.82 -14.51 -19.84
C VAL A 167 -2.69 -15.12 -18.75
N LYS A 168 -3.69 -15.94 -19.11
CA LYS A 168 -4.56 -16.65 -18.14
C LYS A 168 -3.77 -17.63 -17.28
N MET A 169 -2.79 -18.33 -17.86
CA MET A 169 -1.91 -19.23 -17.10
C MET A 169 -1.05 -18.45 -16.10
N ARG A 170 -0.43 -17.34 -16.52
CA ARG A 170 0.37 -16.49 -15.63
C ARG A 170 -0.44 -15.93 -14.46
N HIS A 171 -1.71 -15.59 -14.67
CA HIS A 171 -2.58 -15.06 -13.62
C HIS A 171 -3.03 -16.13 -12.60
N ARG A 172 -3.07 -17.41 -12.99
CA ARG A 172 -3.46 -18.52 -12.11
C ARG A 172 -2.27 -19.23 -11.47
N ALA A 173 -1.04 -18.84 -11.83
CA ALA A 173 0.17 -19.49 -11.36
C ALA A 173 0.47 -19.16 -9.90
N VAL A 174 0.68 -20.20 -9.10
CA VAL A 174 1.02 -20.11 -7.67
C VAL A 174 2.53 -20.22 -7.48
N PRO A 175 3.16 -19.40 -6.61
CA PRO A 175 4.57 -19.58 -6.30
C PRO A 175 4.80 -20.95 -5.64
N VAL A 176 5.84 -21.68 -6.08
CA VAL A 176 6.26 -22.92 -5.41
C VAL A 176 6.83 -22.63 -4.02
N ASP A 177 7.61 -21.55 -3.90
CA ASP A 177 8.21 -21.13 -2.65
C ASP A 177 7.32 -20.08 -1.94
N PRO A 178 6.92 -20.28 -0.68
CA PRO A 178 6.08 -19.32 0.05
C PRO A 178 6.77 -17.98 0.32
N LYS A 179 8.10 -17.93 0.16
CA LYS A 179 8.92 -16.71 0.30
C LYS A 179 8.90 -15.83 -0.95
N ASP A 180 8.58 -16.39 -2.12
CA ASP A 180 8.63 -15.68 -3.40
C ASP A 180 7.25 -15.07 -3.72
N LYS A 181 7.11 -13.77 -3.46
CA LYS A 181 5.89 -12.99 -3.75
C LYS A 181 5.92 -12.38 -5.15
N LEU A 182 4.76 -12.27 -5.80
CA LEU A 182 4.59 -11.61 -7.11
C LEU A 182 5.11 -10.16 -7.16
N SER A 183 5.16 -9.45 -6.03
CA SER A 183 5.66 -8.07 -5.97
C SER A 183 7.19 -7.96 -5.98
N VAL A 184 7.90 -9.04 -5.69
CA VAL A 184 9.35 -9.02 -5.46
C VAL A 184 10.14 -9.38 -6.73
N LEU A 185 9.54 -10.13 -7.66
CA LEU A 185 10.23 -10.63 -8.84
C LEU A 185 9.60 -10.09 -10.13
N PRO A 186 10.37 -9.57 -11.09
CA PRO A 186 9.83 -9.15 -12.38
C PRO A 186 9.32 -10.36 -13.17
N PRO A 187 8.39 -10.18 -14.13
CA PRO A 187 7.78 -11.29 -14.88
C PRO A 187 8.77 -12.15 -15.67
N GLU A 188 9.91 -11.58 -16.06
CA GLU A 188 10.99 -12.20 -16.86
C GLU A 188 11.84 -13.19 -16.08
N ASP A 189 11.88 -13.05 -14.75
CA ASP A 189 12.57 -13.97 -13.84
C ASP A 189 11.64 -15.08 -13.32
N ARG A 190 10.44 -15.24 -13.89
CA ARG A 190 9.46 -16.26 -13.45
C ARG A 190 9.31 -17.35 -14.51
N LEU A 191 9.76 -18.55 -14.18
CA LEU A 191 9.56 -19.73 -15.00
C LEU A 191 8.24 -20.40 -14.59
N HIS A 192 7.29 -20.52 -15.51
CA HIS A 192 5.96 -21.09 -15.27
C HIS A 192 5.90 -22.52 -15.82
N PHE A 193 5.33 -23.45 -15.08
CA PHE A 193 5.12 -24.82 -15.52
C PHE A 193 3.78 -25.36 -15.02
N LYS A 194 3.25 -26.37 -15.72
CA LYS A 194 2.03 -27.06 -15.33
C LYS A 194 2.39 -28.39 -14.68
N VAL A 195 1.71 -28.73 -13.60
CA VAL A 195 1.77 -30.06 -12.99
C VAL A 195 0.39 -30.69 -13.10
N ALA A 196 0.31 -31.83 -13.77
CA ALA A 196 -0.87 -32.66 -13.83
C ALA A 196 -0.69 -33.82 -12.84
N CYS A 197 -1.59 -33.94 -11.87
CA CYS A 197 -1.68 -35.09 -10.98
C CYS A 197 -2.64 -36.13 -11.58
N GLU A 198 -2.53 -37.40 -11.19
CA GLU A 198 -3.39 -38.50 -11.66
C GLU A 198 -4.89 -38.22 -11.40
N ASP A 199 -5.22 -37.36 -10.43
CA ASP A 199 -6.58 -36.88 -10.13
C ASP A 199 -7.15 -35.87 -11.15
N LYS A 200 -6.51 -35.67 -12.31
CA LYS A 200 -6.92 -34.75 -13.40
C LYS A 200 -6.97 -33.27 -13.03
N THR A 201 -6.43 -32.86 -11.87
CA THR A 201 -6.31 -31.44 -11.52
C THR A 201 -5.01 -30.87 -12.06
N GLU A 202 -5.07 -30.06 -13.12
CA GLU A 202 -3.93 -29.28 -13.60
C GLU A 202 -3.75 -28.04 -12.72
N LYS A 203 -2.60 -27.94 -12.03
CA LYS A 203 -2.21 -26.73 -11.29
C LYS A 203 -0.99 -26.09 -11.95
N VAL A 204 -1.01 -24.75 -12.05
CA VAL A 204 0.08 -23.98 -12.65
C VAL A 204 0.93 -23.40 -11.54
N PHE A 205 2.24 -23.60 -11.62
CA PHE A 205 3.20 -23.11 -10.64
C PHE A 205 4.26 -22.22 -11.31
N TRP A 206 4.91 -21.36 -10.53
CA TRP A 206 6.07 -20.60 -10.99
C TRP A 206 7.22 -20.62 -9.99
N VAL A 207 8.45 -20.59 -10.52
CA VAL A 207 9.70 -20.54 -9.77
C VAL A 207 10.59 -19.40 -10.25
N ARG A 208 11.44 -18.89 -9.36
CA ARG A 208 12.44 -17.88 -9.68
C ARG A 208 13.53 -18.46 -10.59
N LYS A 209 13.76 -17.82 -11.73
CA LYS A 209 14.88 -18.08 -12.64
C LYS A 209 16.18 -17.60 -11.99
N VAL A 210 17.19 -18.47 -11.89
CA VAL A 210 18.53 -18.10 -11.40
C VAL A 210 19.51 -18.16 -12.55
N SER A 211 19.89 -17.01 -13.08
CA SER A 211 20.85 -16.88 -14.17
C SER A 211 22.28 -16.87 -13.59
N SER A 212 22.85 -18.03 -13.26
CA SER A 212 24.29 -18.10 -12.94
C SER A 212 25.10 -18.05 -14.24
N SER A 213 25.96 -17.05 -14.38
CA SER A 213 26.74 -16.69 -15.57
C SER A 213 27.83 -17.69 -16.01
N LEU A 214 27.77 -18.94 -15.55
CA LEU A 214 28.71 -20.00 -15.93
C LEU A 214 27.92 -21.23 -16.39
N SER A 215 28.09 -21.57 -17.66
CA SER A 215 27.51 -22.70 -18.41
C SER A 215 26.31 -22.35 -19.30
N LEU A 216 26.57 -22.38 -20.61
CA LEU A 216 25.62 -22.39 -21.73
C LEU A 216 24.85 -23.72 -21.76
N CYS A 217 24.09 -23.98 -20.70
CA CYS A 217 23.16 -25.09 -20.64
C CYS A 217 21.94 -24.61 -19.86
N SER A 218 20.83 -24.43 -20.57
CA SER A 218 19.51 -24.11 -20.01
C SER A 218 18.95 -25.30 -19.22
N HIS A 219 19.72 -25.82 -18.28
CA HIS A 219 19.22 -26.76 -17.27
C HIS A 219 18.44 -25.95 -16.23
N LEU A 220 17.31 -26.51 -15.79
CA LEU A 220 16.58 -26.04 -14.60
C LEU A 220 17.52 -26.15 -13.38
N ILE A 221 18.34 -25.13 -13.14
CA ILE A 221 19.08 -25.00 -11.89
C ILE A 221 18.15 -24.30 -10.91
N LEU A 222 17.26 -25.09 -10.30
CA LEU A 222 16.74 -24.78 -8.98
C LEU A 222 17.97 -24.66 -8.06
N ARG A 223 18.00 -23.59 -7.26
CA ARG A 223 19.15 -23.12 -6.47
C ARG A 223 20.13 -24.24 -6.08
N LYS A 224 21.43 -23.94 -6.10
CA LYS A 224 22.51 -24.71 -5.41
C LYS A 224 22.31 -24.95 -3.90
N ALA A 225 21.12 -24.69 -3.35
CA ALA A 225 20.71 -25.03 -1.99
C ALA A 225 19.50 -25.99 -1.93
N LEU A 226 18.91 -26.37 -3.06
CA LEU A 226 17.74 -27.25 -3.16
C LEU A 226 17.93 -28.15 -4.38
N GLY A 227 18.45 -29.36 -4.16
CA GLY A 227 18.44 -30.40 -5.20
C GLY A 227 17.00 -30.60 -5.71
N THR A 228 16.85 -31.11 -6.92
CA THR A 228 15.56 -31.45 -7.55
C THR A 228 14.56 -32.10 -6.58
N GLY A 229 15.07 -32.94 -5.66
CA GLY A 229 14.31 -33.54 -4.57
C GLY A 229 13.54 -32.55 -3.68
N ARG A 230 14.13 -31.42 -3.26
CA ARG A 230 13.43 -30.45 -2.38
C ARG A 230 12.28 -29.72 -3.09
N VAL A 231 12.36 -29.55 -4.40
CA VAL A 231 11.32 -28.88 -5.19
C VAL A 231 10.17 -29.84 -5.43
N LEU A 232 10.49 -31.11 -5.67
CA LEU A 232 9.55 -32.21 -5.60
C LEU A 232 8.89 -32.27 -4.22
N ASP A 233 9.66 -32.20 -3.12
CA ASP A 233 9.11 -32.23 -1.74
C ASP A 233 8.19 -31.03 -1.46
N LEU A 234 8.53 -29.82 -1.92
CA LEU A 234 7.69 -28.64 -1.78
C LEU A 234 6.42 -28.72 -2.63
N LEU A 235 6.51 -29.27 -3.84
CA LEU A 235 5.34 -29.55 -4.68
C LEU A 235 4.45 -30.62 -4.04
N VAL A 236 5.04 -31.70 -3.52
CA VAL A 236 4.35 -32.78 -2.78
C VAL A 236 3.64 -32.20 -1.55
N THR A 237 4.30 -31.32 -0.81
CA THR A 237 3.72 -30.60 0.34
C THR A 237 2.57 -29.67 -0.08
N GLN A 238 2.71 -28.92 -1.17
CA GLN A 238 1.66 -28.00 -1.68
C GLN A 238 0.49 -28.75 -2.34
N LEU A 239 0.73 -29.94 -2.88
CA LEU A 239 -0.28 -30.79 -3.48
C LEU A 239 -0.94 -31.73 -2.44
N GLY A 240 -0.38 -31.82 -1.23
CA GLY A 240 -0.91 -32.64 -0.15
C GLY A 240 -0.72 -34.14 -0.37
N LEU A 241 0.26 -34.54 -1.19
CA LEU A 241 0.59 -35.94 -1.43
C LEU A 241 1.45 -36.42 -0.25
N GLY A 242 1.03 -37.47 0.46
CA GLY A 242 1.76 -38.01 1.60
C GLY A 242 3.16 -38.48 1.21
N SER A 243 4.16 -38.22 2.05
CA SER A 243 5.55 -38.62 1.85
C SER A 243 5.75 -40.10 2.20
N ASP A 244 5.21 -41.01 1.39
CA ASP A 244 5.53 -42.43 1.49
C ASP A 244 6.47 -42.81 0.34
N THR A 245 7.70 -43.10 0.74
CA THR A 245 8.85 -43.45 -0.10
C THR A 245 8.61 -44.77 -0.83
N SER A 246 8.64 -44.77 -2.16
CA SER A 246 9.01 -45.93 -2.98
C SER A 246 9.29 -45.50 -4.41
N VAL A 247 10.43 -45.95 -4.94
CA VAL A 247 10.93 -45.67 -6.28
C VAL A 247 9.88 -46.11 -7.33
N CYS A 248 9.40 -45.16 -8.13
CA CYS A 248 8.94 -45.48 -9.46
C CYS A 248 9.34 -44.33 -10.39
N GLY A 249 10.22 -44.63 -11.35
CA GLY A 249 10.57 -43.72 -12.42
C GLY A 249 9.35 -43.44 -13.28
N SER A 250 8.57 -42.44 -12.92
CA SER A 250 7.49 -41.92 -13.74
C SER A 250 7.83 -40.49 -14.13
N MET A 251 8.06 -40.37 -15.42
CA MET A 251 8.54 -39.21 -16.16
C MET A 251 7.66 -37.98 -15.89
N LEU A 252 8.04 -37.16 -14.91
CA LEU A 252 7.52 -35.80 -14.77
C LEU A 252 8.04 -35.01 -15.97
N SER A 253 7.19 -34.85 -16.99
CA SER A 253 7.50 -33.98 -18.13
C SER A 253 7.45 -32.52 -17.67
N LEU A 254 8.52 -32.07 -17.03
CA LEU A 254 8.80 -30.66 -16.79
C LEU A 254 9.27 -30.06 -18.12
N GLY A 255 8.32 -29.78 -19.01
CA GLY A 255 8.58 -29.00 -20.21
C GLY A 255 8.69 -27.52 -19.84
N PRO A 256 9.84 -26.85 -20.05
CA PRO A 256 9.83 -25.39 -20.15
C PRO A 256 9.00 -24.99 -21.38
N ILE A 257 8.12 -24.00 -21.23
CA ILE A 257 7.31 -23.42 -22.32
C ILE A 257 7.90 -22.08 -22.72
#